data_AF-A0A1I0D1E7-F1
#
_entry.id   AF-A0A1I0D1E7-F1
#
_cell.length_a   1.000
_cell.length_b   1.000
_cell.length_c   1.000
_cell.angle_alpha   90.00
_cell.angle_beta   90.00
_cell.angle_gamma   90.00
#
_symmetry.space_group_name_H-M   'P 1'
#
loop_
_entity.id
_entity.type
_entity.pdbx_description
1 polymer ?
#
loop_
_entity_poly.entity_id
_entity_poly.type
_entity_poly.pdbx_seq_one_letter_code
_entity_poly.pdbx_strand_id
1 'polypeptide(L)'
;MNIQQEISDLNLEYFLLIQKMTKDNPDDAIKLFNLTKSQVALFSTFTNEQLLTLSQSSILLLVPTLTEHDLKNMLANYSHLKFK
;
A
#
# COMPACT_ATOMS: atom_id res chain seq x y z
N MET A 1 -7.52 2.94 22.07
CA MET A 1 -6.94 2.69 20.74
C MET A 1 -8.01 1.98 19.93
N ASN A 2 -8.49 2.58 18.83
CA ASN A 2 -9.60 2.04 18.04
C ASN A 2 -9.04 1.41 16.76
N ILE A 3 -9.01 0.07 16.71
CA ILE A 3 -8.45 -0.71 15.59
C ILE A 3 -9.11 -0.34 14.26
N GLN A 4 -10.41 0.01 14.26
CA GLN A 4 -11.09 0.42 13.02
C GLN A 4 -10.54 1.73 12.46
N GLN A 5 -10.18 2.67 13.33
CA GLN A 5 -9.55 3.92 12.90
C GLN A 5 -8.17 3.64 12.31
N GLU A 6 -7.37 2.78 12.95
CA GLU A 6 -6.05 2.42 12.44
C GLU A 6 -6.12 1.72 11.08
N ILE A 7 -7.08 0.82 10.89
CA ILE A 7 -7.33 0.19 9.59
C ILE A 7 -7.69 1.24 8.54
N SER A 8 -8.56 2.20 8.89
CA SER A 8 -8.94 3.27 7.97
C SER A 8 -7.75 4.16 7.60
N ASP A 9 -6.93 4.54 8.57
CA ASP A 9 -5.77 5.41 8.36
C ASP A 9 -4.73 4.72 7.47
N LEU A 10 -4.44 3.43 7.73
CA LEU A 10 -3.55 2.62 6.91
C LEU A 10 -4.06 2.44 5.47
N ASN A 11 -5.36 2.15 5.32
CA ASN A 11 -5.97 2.03 4.00
C ASN A 11 -5.84 3.35 3.21
N LEU A 12 -6.05 4.50 3.87
CA LEU A 12 -5.95 5.80 3.24
C LEU A 12 -4.51 6.09 2.78
N GLU A 13 -3.53 5.87 3.65
CA GLU A 13 -2.11 6.04 3.30
C GLU A 13 -1.72 5.15 2.11
N TYR A 14 -2.16 3.90 2.12
CA TYR A 14 -1.91 2.97 1.02
C TYR A 14 -2.51 3.46 -0.30
N PHE A 15 -3.76 3.93 -0.29
CA PHE A 15 -4.40 4.46 -1.49
C PHE A 15 -3.77 5.75 -2.00
N LEU A 16 -3.36 6.65 -1.11
CA LEU A 16 -2.66 7.87 -1.48
C LEU A 16 -1.31 7.55 -2.13
N LEU A 17 -0.58 6.57 -1.60
CA LEU A 17 0.66 6.10 -2.19
C LEU A 17 0.44 5.49 -3.58
N ILE A 18 -0.55 4.62 -3.74
CA ILE A 18 -0.93 4.05 -5.05
C ILE A 18 -1.23 5.18 -6.03
N GLN A 19 -2.10 6.13 -5.65
CA GLN A 19 -2.48 7.22 -6.54
C GLN A 19 -1.27 8.08 -6.96
N LYS A 20 -0.37 8.40 -6.03
CA LYS A 20 0.84 9.14 -6.35
C LYS A 20 1.69 8.37 -7.37
N MET A 21 1.88 7.08 -7.13
CA MET A 21 2.67 6.22 -8.01
C MET A 21 2.03 6.05 -9.39
N THR A 22 0.70 5.93 -9.48
CA THR A 22 0.01 5.82 -10.78
C THR A 22 0.08 7.12 -11.59
N LYS A 23 0.21 8.29 -10.93
CA LYS A 23 0.40 9.59 -11.59
C LYS A 23 1.85 9.81 -12.01
N ASP A 24 2.80 9.52 -11.13
CA ASP A 24 4.22 9.83 -11.33
C ASP A 24 4.92 8.76 -12.20
N ASN A 25 4.70 7.47 -11.91
CA ASN A 25 5.40 6.34 -12.53
C ASN A 25 4.45 5.13 -12.72
N PRO A 26 3.54 5.16 -13.71
CA PRO A 26 2.48 4.16 -13.86
C PRO A 26 3.00 2.73 -14.08
N ASP A 27 4.13 2.55 -14.78
CA ASP A 27 4.71 1.22 -15.01
C ASP A 27 5.28 0.61 -13.72
N ASP A 28 5.81 1.42 -12.82
CA ASP A 28 6.28 0.96 -11.51
C ASP A 28 5.11 0.68 -10.58
N ALA A 29 4.03 1.45 -10.66
CA ALA A 29 2.80 1.19 -9.92
C ALA A 29 2.20 -0.20 -10.26
N ILE A 30 2.23 -0.59 -11.55
CA ILE A 30 1.82 -1.94 -12.00
C ILE A 30 2.64 -3.02 -11.29
N LYS A 31 3.97 -2.86 -11.26
CA LYS A 31 4.88 -3.87 -10.69
C LYS A 31 4.79 -3.93 -9.17
N LEU A 32 4.81 -2.79 -8.50
CA LEU A 32 4.91 -2.70 -7.04
C LEU A 32 3.59 -3.04 -6.34
N PHE A 33 2.46 -2.65 -6.93
CA PHE A 33 1.13 -2.87 -6.35
C PHE A 33 0.34 -3.97 -7.07
N ASN A 34 0.98 -4.66 -8.02
CA ASN A 34 0.36 -5.73 -8.82
C ASN A 34 -0.97 -5.29 -9.48
N LEU A 35 -0.98 -4.09 -10.06
CA LEU A 35 -2.17 -3.50 -10.66
C LEU A 35 -2.25 -3.80 -12.16
N THR A 36 -3.47 -3.92 -12.68
CA THR A 36 -3.71 -3.91 -14.12
C THR A 36 -3.66 -2.49 -14.68
N LYS A 37 -3.49 -2.35 -16.01
CA LYS A 37 -3.52 -1.04 -16.68
C LYS A 37 -4.84 -0.28 -16.44
N SER A 38 -5.97 -0.99 -16.36
CA SER A 38 -7.26 -0.36 -16.08
C SER A 38 -7.37 0.13 -14.63
N GLN A 39 -6.78 -0.60 -13.67
CA GLN A 39 -6.71 -0.15 -12.28
C GLN A 39 -5.80 1.08 -12.13
N VAL A 40 -4.67 1.12 -12.83
CA VAL A 40 -3.80 2.31 -12.84
C VAL A 40 -4.54 3.54 -13.34
N ALA A 41 -5.25 3.42 -14.46
CA ALA A 41 -6.07 4.51 -15.00
C ALA A 41 -7.14 4.94 -13.99
N LEU A 42 -7.80 4.01 -13.31
CA LEU A 42 -8.81 4.32 -12.29
C LEU A 42 -8.21 5.05 -11.07
N PHE A 43 -7.11 4.55 -10.51
CA PHE A 43 -6.49 5.17 -9.33
C PHE A 43 -5.94 6.56 -9.61
N SER A 44 -5.51 6.82 -10.86
CA SER A 44 -5.02 8.14 -11.27
C SER A 44 -6.12 9.22 -11.27
N THR A 45 -7.39 8.82 -11.40
CA THR A 45 -8.54 9.74 -11.49
C THR A 45 -9.33 9.89 -10.19
N PHE A 46 -9.10 9.04 -9.19
CA PHE A 46 -9.82 9.16 -7.92
C PHE A 46 -9.58 10.51 -7.24
N THR A 47 -10.62 11.06 -6.65
CA THR A 47 -10.51 12.23 -5.78
C THR A 47 -10.12 11.82 -4.36
N ASN A 48 -9.59 12.76 -3.57
CA ASN A 48 -9.27 12.49 -2.16
C ASN A 48 -10.50 12.02 -1.36
N GLU A 49 -11.69 12.55 -1.69
CA GLU A 49 -12.96 12.15 -1.05
C GLU A 49 -13.34 10.69 -1.36
N GLN A 50 -13.11 10.26 -2.60
CA GLN A 50 -13.33 8.87 -3.00
C GLN A 50 -12.35 7.93 -2.29
N LEU A 51 -11.07 8.32 -2.18
CA LEU A 51 -10.07 7.54 -1.45
C LEU A 51 -10.41 7.44 0.05
N LEU A 52 -10.86 8.54 0.65
CA LEU A 52 -11.31 8.56 2.05
C LEU A 52 -12.52 7.66 2.28
N THR A 53 -13.45 7.62 1.33
CA THR A 53 -14.61 6.73 1.42
C THR A 53 -14.20 5.26 1.32
N LEU A 54 -13.26 4.94 0.41
CA LEU A 54 -12.73 3.58 0.27
C LEU A 54 -11.93 3.14 1.50
N SER A 55 -11.24 4.06 2.18
CA SER A 55 -10.40 3.74 3.32
C SER A 55 -11.21 3.29 4.55
N GLN A 56 -12.45 3.78 4.70
CA GLN A 56 -13.36 3.48 5.80
C GLN A 56 -13.84 2.01 5.87
N SER A 57 -13.39 1.15 4.95
CA SER A 57 -13.61 -0.29 5.03
C SER A 57 -13.09 -0.84 6.37
N SER A 58 -13.89 -1.71 7.01
CA SER A 58 -13.50 -2.44 8.22
C SER A 58 -12.44 -3.51 7.98
N ILE A 59 -12.02 -3.71 6.72
CA ILE A 59 -11.05 -4.71 6.30
C ILE A 59 -9.77 -3.99 5.88
N LEU A 60 -8.62 -4.49 6.33
CA LEU A 60 -7.32 -4.04 5.84
C LEU A 60 -7.16 -4.47 4.38
N LEU A 61 -7.04 -3.50 3.48
CA LEU A 61 -6.98 -3.71 2.04
C LEU A 61 -5.55 -3.94 1.53
N LEU A 62 -4.57 -3.81 2.42
CA LEU A 62 -3.18 -4.18 2.18
C LEU A 62 -3.03 -5.70 2.36
N VAL A 63 -2.79 -6.40 1.26
CA VAL A 63 -2.47 -7.82 1.28
C VAL A 63 -0.94 -7.97 1.21
N PRO A 64 -0.28 -8.54 2.23
CA PRO A 64 1.15 -8.76 2.17
C PRO A 64 1.48 -9.72 1.03
N THR A 65 2.30 -9.25 0.09
CA THR A 65 2.85 -10.05 -1.01
C THR A 65 4.18 -10.71 -0.64
N LEU A 66 4.71 -10.41 0.55
CA LEU A 66 5.97 -10.94 1.05
C LEU A 66 5.84 -12.45 1.29
N THR A 67 6.77 -13.21 0.72
CA THR A 67 6.93 -14.60 1.10
C THR A 67 7.60 -14.71 2.47
N GLU A 68 7.49 -15.87 3.12
CA GLU A 68 8.23 -16.15 4.36
C GLU A 68 9.75 -15.95 4.17
N HIS A 69 10.26 -16.23 2.96
CA HIS A 69 11.65 -16.02 2.60
C HIS A 69 12.03 -14.53 2.58
N ASP A 70 11.20 -13.68 1.99
CA ASP A 70 11.42 -12.23 1.95
C ASP A 70 11.39 -11.63 3.36
N LEU A 71 10.47 -12.10 4.19
CA LEU A 71 10.36 -11.70 5.59
C LEU A 71 11.63 -12.06 6.38
N LYS A 72 12.12 -13.29 6.21
CA LYS A 72 13.37 -13.76 6.85
C LYS A 72 14.57 -12.92 6.42
N ASN A 73 14.68 -12.59 5.13
CA ASN A 73 15.77 -11.75 4.63
C ASN A 73 15.70 -10.32 5.17
N MET A 74 14.50 -9.72 5.23
CA MET A 74 14.31 -8.40 5.84
C MET A 74 14.71 -8.38 7.32
N LEU A 75 14.29 -9.39 8.08
CA LEU A 75 14.61 -9.52 9.51
C LEU A 75 16.11 -9.76 9.76
N ALA A 76 16.76 -10.57 8.92
CA ALA A 76 18.20 -10.78 8.97
C ALA A 76 18.99 -9.49 8.68
N ASN A 77 18.57 -8.70 7.70
CA ASN A 77 19.20 -7.41 7.42
C ASN A 77 18.99 -6.39 8.56
N TYR A 78 17.85 -6.46 9.27
CA TYR A 78 17.56 -5.59 10.41
C TYR A 78 18.40 -5.93 11.65
N SER A 79 18.73 -7.20 11.88
CA SER A 79 19.57 -7.60 13.02
C SER A 79 21.03 -7.16 12.85
N HIS A 80 21.51 -7.03 11.61
CA HIS A 80 22.84 -6.45 11.32
C HIS A 80 22.94 -4.94 11.58
N LEU A 81 21.81 -4.22 11.57
CA LEU A 81 21.77 -2.76 11.81
C LEU A 81 21.68 -2.38 13.29
N LYS A 82 21.31 -3.32 14.18
CA LYS A 82 21.17 -3.06 15.64
C LYS A 82 22.42 -3.36 16.49
N PHE A 83 23.54 -3.76 15.89
CA PHE A 83 24.80 -4.06 16.60
C PHE A 83 26.02 -3.30 16.05
N LYS A 84 25.84 -2.08 15.53
CA LYS A 84 26.94 -1.14 15.25
C LYS A 84 26.66 0.20 15.89
#